data_AF-A0A2P4SAE4-F1
#
_entry.id   AF-A0A2P4SAE4-F1
#
_cell.length_a   1.000
_cell.length_b   1.000
_cell.length_c   1.000
_cell.angle_alpha   90.00
_cell.angle_beta   90.00
_cell.angle_gamma   90.00
#
_symmetry.space_group_name_H-M   'P 1'
#
loop_
_entity.id
_entity.type
_entity.pdbx_description
1 polymer ?
#
loop_
_entity_poly.entity_id
_entity_poly.type
_entity_poly.pdbx_seq_one_letter_code
_entity_poly.pdbx_strand_id
1 'polypeptide(L)'
;INLNKGDEYWWNAVLEGEEQIDIDKINKERSMATVDEEEHAVLDRLTFDYHQKLQGKPQSHELKVHEMLKKGWDTEGSPFRGQKFDPSMFNISPGAVQF
;
A
#
# COMPACT_ATOMS: atom_id res chain seq x y z
N ILE A 1 -17.24 -20.36 -23.91
CA ILE A 1 -16.62 -19.66 -25.06
C ILE A 1 -15.55 -18.74 -24.49
N ASN A 2 -14.33 -18.78 -24.99
CA ASN A 2 -13.21 -17.95 -24.54
C ASN A 2 -12.65 -17.21 -25.76
N LEU A 3 -12.40 -15.90 -25.62
CA LEU A 3 -11.91 -15.03 -26.69
C LEU A 3 -10.66 -14.32 -26.18
N ASN A 4 -9.61 -14.29 -27.00
CA ASN A 4 -8.38 -13.57 -26.71
C ASN A 4 -8.34 -12.28 -27.54
N LYS A 5 -7.83 -11.19 -26.95
CA LYS A 5 -7.62 -9.93 -27.66
C LYS A 5 -6.43 -10.04 -28.60
N GLY A 6 -6.55 -9.48 -29.80
CA GLY A 6 -5.43 -9.35 -30.74
C GLY A 6 -4.43 -8.27 -30.33
N ASP A 7 -4.90 -7.25 -29.61
CA ASP A 7 -4.13 -6.08 -29.20
C ASP A 7 -4.47 -5.66 -27.75
N GLU A 8 -3.54 -4.99 -27.08
CA GLU A 8 -3.70 -4.49 -25.72
C GLU A 8 -4.36 -3.11 -25.67
N TYR A 9 -5.68 -3.08 -25.82
CA TYR A 9 -6.46 -1.87 -25.53
C TYR A 9 -7.76 -2.17 -24.77
N TRP A 10 -8.23 -1.17 -24.04
CA TRP A 10 -9.53 -1.22 -23.38
C TRP A 10 -10.64 -1.13 -24.42
N TRP A 11 -11.61 -2.04 -24.33
CA TRP A 11 -12.72 -2.07 -25.28
C TRP A 11 -13.84 -1.17 -24.77
N ASN A 12 -14.38 -0.34 -25.66
CA ASN A 12 -15.54 0.50 -25.35
C ASN A 12 -16.85 -0.28 -25.50
N ALA A 13 -16.84 -1.42 -26.19
CA ALA A 13 -17.96 -2.34 -26.39
C ALA A 13 -17.40 -3.71 -26.80
N VAL A 14 -18.14 -4.79 -26.55
CA VAL A 14 -17.83 -6.16 -27.00
C VAL A 14 -18.11 -6.32 -28.50
N LEU A 15 -19.17 -5.69 -29.00
CA LEU A 15 -19.59 -5.72 -30.41
C LEU A 15 -19.66 -4.30 -31.01
N GLU A 16 -19.55 -4.20 -32.32
CA GLU A 16 -19.75 -2.94 -33.03
C GLU A 16 -21.25 -2.60 -33.10
N GLY A 17 -21.63 -1.41 -32.61
CA GLY A 17 -23.00 -0.89 -32.66
C GLY A 17 -23.86 -1.14 -31.42
N GLU A 18 -23.33 -1.79 -30.38
CA GLU A 18 -24.01 -1.87 -29.08
C GLU A 18 -23.72 -0.66 -28.18
N GLU A 19 -24.41 -0.58 -27.06
CA GLU A 19 -24.21 0.48 -26.07
C GLU A 19 -22.78 0.42 -25.50
N GLN A 20 -22.12 1.57 -25.41
CA GLN A 20 -20.76 1.63 -24.89
C GLN A 20 -20.73 1.30 -23.40
N ILE A 21 -19.66 0.65 -22.98
CA ILE A 21 -19.35 0.35 -21.59
C ILE A 21 -19.18 1.68 -20.85
N ASP A 22 -20.18 2.01 -20.04
CA ASP A 22 -20.16 3.17 -19.17
C ASP A 22 -19.33 2.85 -17.91
N ILE A 23 -18.07 3.29 -17.93
CA ILE A 23 -17.09 3.05 -16.86
C ILE A 23 -17.54 3.70 -15.54
N ASP A 24 -18.37 4.74 -15.59
CA ASP A 24 -18.87 5.45 -14.41
C ASP A 24 -20.01 4.69 -13.72
N LYS A 25 -20.73 3.84 -14.46
CA LYS A 25 -21.75 2.93 -13.90
C LYS A 25 -21.18 1.61 -13.39
N ILE A 26 -19.93 1.29 -13.70
CA ILE A 26 -19.29 0.08 -13.17
C ILE A 26 -19.06 0.26 -11.67
N ASN A 27 -19.65 -0.63 -10.86
CA ASN A 27 -19.35 -0.68 -9.44
C ASN A 27 -17.92 -1.22 -9.24
N LYS A 28 -17.02 -0.34 -8.79
CA LYS A 28 -15.61 -0.65 -8.50
C LYS A 28 -15.41 -1.13 -7.06
N GLU A 29 -16.47 -1.15 -6.26
CA GLU A 29 -16.41 -1.57 -4.87
C GLU A 29 -16.47 -3.10 -4.79
N ARG A 30 -15.42 -3.68 -4.21
CA ARG A 30 -15.41 -5.09 -3.82
C ARG A 30 -15.85 -5.18 -2.36
N SER A 31 -16.79 -6.08 -2.08
CA SER A 31 -17.22 -6.34 -0.70
C SER A 31 -16.07 -6.93 0.13
N MET A 32 -15.89 -6.43 1.35
CA MET A 32 -14.93 -6.98 2.32
C MET A 32 -15.15 -8.49 2.58
N ALA A 33 -16.37 -8.99 2.37
CA ALA A 33 -16.71 -10.40 2.58
C ALA A 33 -16.14 -11.35 1.50
N THR A 34 -15.59 -10.81 0.40
CA THR A 34 -15.02 -11.59 -0.72
C THR A 34 -13.50 -11.48 -0.78
N VAL A 35 -12.89 -10.95 0.28
CA VAL A 35 -11.44 -10.81 0.41
C VAL A 35 -10.90 -12.15 0.89
N ASP A 36 -9.92 -12.69 0.17
CA ASP A 36 -9.26 -13.94 0.54
C ASP A 36 -8.33 -13.73 1.75
N GLU A 37 -8.02 -14.80 2.48
CA GLU A 37 -7.29 -14.69 3.76
C GLU A 37 -5.86 -14.11 3.61
N GLU A 38 -5.24 -14.28 2.45
CA GLU A 38 -3.95 -13.64 2.12
C GLU A 38 -4.08 -12.12 1.89
N GLU A 39 -5.22 -11.64 1.42
CA GLU A 39 -5.46 -10.22 1.14
C GLU A 39 -5.84 -9.43 2.41
N HIS A 40 -6.29 -10.11 3.48
CA HIS A 40 -6.64 -9.48 4.76
C HIS A 40 -5.47 -8.73 5.40
N ALA A 41 -4.25 -9.31 5.38
CA ALA A 41 -3.08 -8.65 5.97
C ALA A 41 -2.76 -7.31 5.29
N VAL A 42 -3.00 -7.22 3.98
CA VAL A 42 -2.79 -5.99 3.20
C VAL A 42 -3.87 -4.97 3.54
N LEU A 43 -5.14 -5.39 3.64
CA LEU A 43 -6.25 -4.50 4.01
C LEU A 43 -6.15 -3.97 5.44
N ASP A 44 -5.79 -4.82 6.40
CA ASP A 44 -5.59 -4.41 7.79
C ASP A 44 -4.50 -3.34 7.88
N ARG A 45 -3.40 -3.55 7.16
CA ARG A 45 -2.32 -2.57 7.06
C ARG A 45 -2.80 -1.27 6.41
N LEU A 46 -3.52 -1.33 5.29
CA LEU A 46 -4.03 -0.13 4.61
C LEU A 46 -4.99 0.66 5.51
N THR A 47 -5.86 -0.04 6.23
CA THR A 47 -6.81 0.55 7.18
C THR A 47 -6.07 1.23 8.34
N PHE A 48 -5.07 0.55 8.90
CA PHE A 48 -4.21 1.12 9.93
C PHE A 48 -3.45 2.36 9.43
N ASP A 49 -2.83 2.29 8.25
CA ASP A 49 -2.07 3.39 7.66
C ASP A 49 -2.96 4.60 7.35
N TYR A 50 -4.22 4.36 6.95
CA TYR A 50 -5.23 5.40 6.77
C TYR A 50 -5.59 6.08 8.09
N HIS A 51 -5.85 5.29 9.14
CA HIS A 51 -6.17 5.82 10.47
C HIS A 51 -5.01 6.62 11.08
N GLN A 52 -3.77 6.13 10.95
CA GLN A 52 -2.57 6.83 11.41
C GLN A 52 -2.38 8.17 10.69
N LYS A 53 -2.56 8.18 9.36
CA LYS A 53 -2.47 9.40 8.55
C LYS A 53 -3.49 10.45 8.98
N LEU A 54 -4.75 10.06 9.24
CA LEU A 54 -5.77 10.97 9.75
C LEU A 54 -5.41 11.56 11.13
N GLN A 55 -4.67 10.81 11.94
CA GLN A 55 -4.20 11.25 13.25
C GLN A 55 -2.87 12.03 13.20
N GLY A 56 -2.27 12.21 12.01
CA GLY A 56 -0.93 12.78 11.86
C GLY A 56 0.19 11.94 12.48
N LYS A 57 -0.06 10.64 12.69
CA LYS A 57 0.91 9.68 13.23
C LYS A 57 1.64 8.95 12.09
N PRO A 58 2.85 8.43 12.36
CA PRO A 58 3.61 7.70 11.37
C PRO A 58 2.91 6.41 10.91
N GLN A 59 3.02 6.10 9.62
CA GLN A 59 2.44 4.90 9.02
C GLN A 59 3.27 3.64 9.37
N SER A 60 2.72 2.45 9.12
CA SER A 60 3.36 1.15 9.46
C SER A 60 4.77 1.00 8.90
N HIS A 61 4.99 1.50 7.67
CA HIS A 61 6.30 1.43 7.01
C HIS A 61 7.31 2.35 7.70
N GLU A 62 6.90 3.55 8.12
CA GLU A 62 7.75 4.50 8.83
C GLU A 62 8.14 3.94 10.20
N LEU A 63 7.17 3.38 10.94
CA LEU A 63 7.40 2.69 12.21
C LEU A 63 8.44 1.56 12.06
N LYS A 64 8.33 0.74 11.01
CA LYS A 64 9.26 -0.37 10.75
C LYS A 64 10.68 0.15 10.46
N VAL A 65 10.83 1.22 9.67
CA VAL A 65 12.13 1.84 9.42
C VAL A 65 12.70 2.46 10.70
N HIS A 66 11.89 3.15 11.49
CA HIS A 66 12.33 3.72 12.76
C HIS A 66 12.85 2.65 13.73
N GLU A 67 12.18 1.50 13.82
CA GLU A 67 12.64 0.37 14.62
C GLU A 67 13.97 -0.20 14.11
N MET A 68 14.13 -0.36 12.78
CA MET A 68 15.39 -0.81 12.19
C MET A 68 16.54 0.17 12.45
N LEU A 69 16.29 1.47 12.26
CA LEU A 69 17.27 2.52 12.51
C LEU A 69 17.66 2.57 13.98
N LYS A 70 16.70 2.52 14.89
CA LYS A 70 16.93 2.50 16.33
C LYS A 70 17.75 1.28 16.76
N LYS A 71 17.45 0.10 16.23
CA LYS A 71 18.23 -1.10 16.50
C LYS A 71 19.69 -0.96 16.03
N GLY A 72 19.91 -0.41 14.84
CA GLY A 72 21.26 -0.10 14.34
C GLY A 72 21.96 0.97 15.17
N TRP A 73 21.23 1.96 15.64
CA TRP A 73 21.71 3.06 16.48
C TRP A 73 22.28 2.56 17.81
N ASP A 74 21.60 1.60 18.45
CA ASP A 74 21.95 1.05 19.77
C ASP A 74 22.97 -0.11 19.71
N THR A 75 23.35 -0.57 18.52
CA THR A 75 24.27 -1.70 18.35
C THR A 75 25.70 -1.37 18.79
N GLU A 76 26.44 -2.37 19.30
CA GLU A 76 27.84 -2.20 19.72
C GLU A 76 28.74 -1.85 18.52
N GLY A 77 29.46 -0.72 18.63
CA GLY A 77 30.28 -0.17 17.53
C GLY A 77 29.57 0.91 16.70
N SER A 78 28.29 1.19 16.95
CA SER A 78 27.60 2.33 16.37
C SER A 78 28.22 3.64 16.87
N PRO A 79 28.60 4.59 15.99
CA PRO A 79 29.11 5.90 16.40
C PRO A 79 28.03 6.76 17.07
N PHE A 80 26.77 6.33 17.02
CA PHE A 80 25.62 7.02 17.60
C PHE A 80 25.13 6.39 18.91
N ARG A 81 25.72 5.27 19.35
CA ARG A 81 25.34 4.57 20.59
C ARG A 81 25.39 5.53 21.78
N GLY A 82 24.28 5.67 22.50
CA GLY A 82 24.13 6.56 23.66
C GLY A 82 23.59 7.96 23.33
N GLN A 83 23.42 8.31 22.06
CA GLN A 83 22.70 9.52 21.65
C GLN A 83 21.20 9.24 21.57
N LYS A 84 20.35 10.25 21.81
CA LYS A 84 18.90 10.11 21.71
C LYS A 84 18.50 9.92 20.24
N PHE A 85 17.87 8.79 19.92
CA PHE A 85 17.24 8.57 18.62
C PHE A 85 15.97 9.43 18.49
N ASP A 86 15.93 10.32 17.50
CA ASP A 86 14.73 11.09 17.16
C ASP A 86 14.18 10.64 15.80
N PRO A 87 13.03 9.94 15.78
CA PRO A 87 12.39 9.47 14.54
C PRO A 87 12.04 10.60 13.58
N SER A 88 11.71 11.80 14.09
CA SER A 88 11.24 12.92 13.27
C SER A 88 12.32 13.52 12.36
N MET A 89 13.59 13.17 12.59
CA MET A 89 14.70 13.59 11.74
C MET A 89 14.73 12.86 10.38
N PHE A 90 13.94 11.81 10.20
CA PHE A 90 13.97 10.96 9.01
C PHE A 90 12.67 11.10 8.22
N ASN A 91 12.78 11.55 6.98
CA ASN A 91 11.67 11.56 6.04
C ASN A 91 11.64 10.23 5.26
N ILE A 92 10.73 9.33 5.62
CA ILE A 92 10.70 7.96 5.10
C ILE A 92 9.72 7.89 3.94
N SER A 93 10.21 7.50 2.76
CA SER A 93 9.33 7.31 1.62
C SER A 93 8.54 5.99 1.72
N PRO A 94 7.32 5.92 1.15
CA PRO A 94 6.51 4.69 1.13
C PRO A 94 7.22 3.47 0.52
N GLY A 95 8.25 3.67 -0.31
CA GLY A 95 9.05 2.61 -0.94
C GLY A 95 10.28 2.17 -0.15
N ALA A 96 10.55 2.74 1.04
CA ALA A 96 11.77 2.47 1.80
C ALA A 96 11.84 1.04 2.39
N VAL A 97 10.71 0.33 2.45
CA VAL A 97 10.65 -1.06 2.93
C VAL A 97 9.81 -1.89 1.98
N GLN A 98 10.46 -2.84 1.31
CA GLN A 98 9.76 -3.94 0.62
C GLN A 98 9.40 -5.00 1.65
N PHE A 99 8.16 -5.49 1.57
CA PHE A 99 7.64 -6.56 2.42
C PHE A 99 7.67 -7.87 1.64
#